data_AF-A0A4D6HCE3-F1
#
_entry.id   AF-A0A4D6HCE3-F1
#
_cell.length_a   1.000
_cell.length_b   1.000
_cell.length_c   1.000
_cell.angle_alpha   90.00
_cell.angle_beta   90.00
_cell.angle_gamma   90.00
#
_symmetry.space_group_name_H-M   'P 1'
#
loop_
_entity.id
_entity.type
_entity.pdbx_description
1 polymer ?
#
loop_
_entity_poly.entity_id
_entity_poly.type
_entity_poly.pdbx_seq_one_letter_code
_entity_poly.pdbx_strand_id
1 'polypeptide(L)'
;MAECPYCRAAVEAGDRYCPRCGERQTELQARAGFLDPTVVQYLDGVRNGARAFDPDSQYHEQFEQELRAAVADFAHLDGLDLDLHEALDLDGEPAETAAADPVDADDADQQLLGLAVLLALVADAFPETGVDELLASAYERRER
;
A
#
# COMPACT_ATOMS: atom_id res chain seq x y z
N MET A 1 12.84 -6.22 22.94
CA MET A 1 12.52 -4.79 22.86
C MET A 1 12.86 -4.31 21.46
N ALA A 2 11.89 -3.71 20.78
CA ALA A 2 12.09 -3.05 19.50
C ALA A 2 12.13 -1.53 19.71
N GLU A 3 12.50 -0.78 18.67
CA GLU A 3 12.39 0.68 18.67
C GLU A 3 11.22 1.10 17.79
N CYS A 4 10.41 2.05 18.26
CA CYS A 4 9.37 2.67 17.45
C CYS A 4 10.07 3.38 16.29
N PRO A 5 9.77 3.07 15.02
CA PRO A 5 10.54 3.59 13.90
C PRO A 5 10.28 5.09 13.68
N TYR A 6 9.17 5.61 14.22
CA TYR A 6 8.88 7.04 14.22
C TYR A 6 9.68 7.83 15.27
N CYS A 7 9.55 7.52 16.56
CA CYS A 7 10.15 8.34 17.63
C CYS A 7 11.40 7.72 18.28
N ARG A 8 11.80 6.52 17.82
CA ARG A 8 12.93 5.71 18.33
C ARG A 8 12.85 5.38 19.83
N ALA A 9 11.66 5.52 20.43
CA ALA A 9 11.44 5.08 21.79
C ALA A 9 11.40 3.55 21.87
N ALA A 10 11.82 3.01 23.00
CA ALA A 10 11.66 1.58 23.27
C ALA A 10 10.17 1.22 23.30
N VAL A 11 9.85 0.08 22.68
CA VAL A 11 8.52 -0.55 22.66
C VAL A 11 8.65 -2.02 23.00
N GLU A 12 7.69 -2.53 23.77
CA GLU A 12 7.64 -3.93 24.17
C GLU A 12 7.11 -4.79 23.01
N ALA A 13 7.49 -6.07 23.02
CA ALA A 13 6.98 -7.03 22.05
C ALA A 13 5.47 -7.24 22.30
N GLY A 14 4.63 -6.83 21.35
CA GLY A 14 3.17 -6.89 21.45
C GLY A 14 2.47 -5.58 21.80
N ASP A 15 3.20 -4.47 22.02
CA ASP A 15 2.59 -3.15 22.16
C ASP A 15 1.88 -2.77 20.85
N ARG A 16 0.54 -2.60 20.87
CA ARG A 16 -0.21 -2.14 19.68
C ARG A 16 0.08 -0.68 19.33
N TYR A 17 0.49 0.13 20.30
CA TYR A 17 0.80 1.56 20.14
C TYR A 17 2.05 1.92 20.94
N CYS A 18 2.85 2.86 20.42
CA CYS A 18 4.00 3.39 21.14
C CYS A 18 3.52 4.17 22.36
N PRO A 19 4.00 3.86 23.58
CA PRO A 19 3.58 4.57 24.78
C PRO A 19 4.08 6.02 24.82
N ARG A 20 5.09 6.37 24.00
CA ARG A 20 5.66 7.72 23.97
C ARG A 20 4.96 8.65 22.99
N CYS A 21 4.73 8.19 21.77
CA CYS A 21 4.19 9.03 20.70
C CYS A 21 2.76 8.64 20.26
N GLY A 22 2.19 7.57 20.81
CA GLY A 22 0.85 7.09 20.48
C GLY A 22 0.73 6.41 19.11
N GLU A 23 1.82 6.32 18.34
CA GLU A 23 1.79 5.74 17.00
C GLU A 23 1.57 4.23 17.05
N ARG A 24 0.69 3.72 16.18
CA ARG A 24 0.44 2.28 16.07
C ARG A 24 1.76 1.58 15.74
N GLN A 25 2.08 0.52 16.48
CA GLN A 25 3.21 -0.33 16.12
C GLN A 25 2.74 -1.27 15.03
N THR A 26 3.07 -0.92 13.80
CA THR A 26 3.05 -1.86 12.69
C THR A 26 4.10 -2.94 12.98
N GLU A 27 3.75 -4.22 12.87
CA GLU A 27 4.69 -5.32 13.12
C GLU A 27 5.84 -5.27 12.10
N LEU A 28 6.97 -4.65 12.50
CA LEU A 28 8.10 -4.32 11.63
C LEU A 28 8.81 -5.54 11.01
N GLN A 29 8.59 -6.73 11.57
CA GLN A 29 9.32 -7.95 11.21
C GLN A 29 8.49 -8.93 10.36
N ALA A 30 7.19 -8.70 10.19
CA ALA A 30 6.29 -9.64 9.51
C ALA A 30 5.71 -9.11 8.18
N ARG A 31 6.01 -7.86 7.80
CA ARG A 31 5.37 -7.24 6.63
C ARG A 31 6.15 -7.50 5.33
N ALA A 32 5.46 -8.05 4.33
CA ALA A 32 5.99 -8.32 2.98
C ALA A 32 5.84 -7.14 1.99
N GLY A 33 5.33 -5.98 2.43
CA GLY A 33 5.04 -4.83 1.56
C GLY A 33 6.25 -3.98 1.18
N PHE A 34 6.17 -3.28 0.05
CA PHE A 34 7.28 -2.47 -0.51
C PHE A 34 7.55 -1.15 0.22
N LEU A 35 6.53 -0.56 0.88
CA LEU A 35 6.70 0.70 1.59
C LEU A 35 7.54 0.50 2.86
N ASP A 36 8.47 1.42 3.14
CA ASP A 36 9.23 1.42 4.37
C ASP A 36 8.29 1.52 5.61
N PRO A 37 8.60 0.86 6.73
CA PRO A 37 7.74 0.91 7.92
C PRO A 37 7.45 2.32 8.44
N THR A 38 8.38 3.28 8.28
CA THR A 38 8.14 4.67 8.67
C THR A 38 7.09 5.35 7.78
N VAL A 39 7.03 5.00 6.49
CA VAL A 39 6.02 5.48 5.55
C VAL A 39 4.66 4.92 5.93
N VAL A 40 4.57 3.64 6.27
CA VAL A 40 3.29 3.06 6.73
C VAL A 40 2.78 3.74 7.99
N GLN A 41 3.64 3.99 8.98
CA GLN A 41 3.23 4.70 10.18
C GLN A 41 2.77 6.13 9.87
N TYR A 42 3.42 6.81 8.93
CA TYR A 42 2.95 8.11 8.47
C TYR A 42 1.54 8.02 7.86
N LEU A 43 1.30 7.07 6.95
CA LEU A 43 0.00 6.88 6.31
C LEU A 43 -1.09 6.45 7.31
N ASP A 44 -0.77 5.59 8.28
CA ASP A 44 -1.68 5.23 9.37
C ASP A 44 -2.03 6.45 10.23
N GLY A 45 -1.06 7.30 10.54
CA GLY A 45 -1.30 8.55 11.26
C GLY A 45 -2.20 9.52 10.48
N VAL A 46 -2.03 9.61 9.16
CA VAL A 46 -2.90 10.41 8.27
C VAL A 46 -4.32 9.85 8.26
N ARG A 47 -4.48 8.55 8.02
CA ARG A 47 -5.77 7.85 7.95
C ARG A 47 -6.60 8.01 9.22
N ASN A 48 -5.94 7.96 10.38
CA ASN A 48 -6.58 8.11 11.68
C ASN A 48 -6.75 9.58 12.13
N GLY A 49 -6.40 10.55 11.28
CA GLY A 49 -6.53 11.98 11.58
C GLY A 49 -5.53 12.51 12.61
N ALA A 50 -4.52 11.73 12.99
CA ALA A 50 -3.44 12.16 13.88
C ALA A 50 -2.44 13.09 13.16
N ARG A 51 -2.42 13.06 11.82
CA ARG A 51 -1.51 13.85 10.98
C ARG A 51 -2.24 14.39 9.75
N ALA A 52 -1.74 15.49 9.20
CA ALA A 52 -2.13 15.94 7.87
C ALA A 52 -1.33 15.18 6.80
N PHE A 53 -1.94 14.98 5.63
CA PHE A 53 -1.23 14.50 4.44
C PHE A 53 -0.44 15.67 3.83
N ASP A 54 0.70 15.97 4.45
CA ASP A 54 1.49 17.17 4.19
C ASP A 54 2.57 16.92 3.13
N PRO A 55 2.52 17.59 1.95
CA PRO A 55 3.53 17.45 0.90
C PRO A 55 4.94 17.89 1.31
N ASP A 56 5.07 18.78 2.30
CA ASP A 56 6.36 19.30 2.76
C ASP A 56 7.04 18.38 3.81
N SER A 57 6.37 17.30 4.21
CA SER A 57 6.90 16.30 5.14
C SER A 57 7.89 15.37 4.46
N GLN A 58 9.03 15.10 5.10
CA GLN A 58 10.00 14.09 4.64
C GLN A 58 9.38 12.70 4.44
N TYR A 59 8.33 12.36 5.21
CA TYR A 59 7.64 11.09 5.10
C TYR A 59 6.73 11.02 3.87
N HIS A 60 6.17 12.17 3.45
CA HIS A 60 5.40 12.26 2.21
C HIS A 60 6.34 12.16 1.00
N GLU A 61 7.47 12.88 1.04
CA GLU A 61 8.48 12.78 -0.02
C GLU A 61 8.95 11.32 -0.21
N GLN A 62 9.28 10.63 0.88
CA GLN A 62 9.67 9.22 0.84
C GLN A 62 8.55 8.32 0.29
N PHE A 63 7.31 8.52 0.76
CA PHE A 63 6.14 7.82 0.23
C PHE A 63 6.03 7.95 -1.29
N GLU A 64 6.14 9.17 -1.82
CA GLU A 64 6.01 9.37 -3.26
C GLU A 64 7.17 8.72 -4.04
N GLN A 65 8.38 8.75 -3.51
CA GLN A 65 9.54 8.11 -4.12
C GLN A 65 9.35 6.58 -4.20
N GLU A 66 8.95 5.96 -3.09
CA GLU A 66 8.71 4.51 -3.02
C GLU A 66 7.54 4.08 -3.92
N LEU A 67 6.45 4.86 -3.95
CA LEU A 67 5.31 4.59 -4.82
C LEU A 67 5.70 4.67 -6.31
N ARG A 68 6.45 5.70 -6.71
CA ARG A 68 6.93 5.83 -8.10
C ARG A 68 7.86 4.69 -8.49
N ALA A 69 8.74 4.26 -7.58
CA ALA A 69 9.63 3.13 -7.81
C ALA A 69 8.85 1.82 -8.00
N ALA A 70 7.89 1.53 -7.11
CA ALA A 70 7.03 0.36 -7.23
C ALA A 70 6.23 0.34 -8.55
N VAL A 71 5.69 1.50 -8.97
CA VAL A 71 5.01 1.63 -10.27
C VAL A 71 5.96 1.39 -11.44
N ALA A 72 7.20 1.89 -11.37
CA ALA A 72 8.20 1.69 -12.41
C ALA A 72 8.58 0.22 -12.56
N ASP A 73 8.67 -0.55 -11.47
CA ASP A 73 9.02 -1.96 -11.50
C ASP A 73 7.98 -2.80 -12.27
N PHE A 74 6.69 -2.42 -12.25
CA PHE A 74 5.66 -3.10 -13.04
C PHE A 74 5.89 -3.03 -14.56
N ALA A 75 6.68 -2.07 -15.04
CA ALA A 75 7.05 -2.02 -16.46
C ALA A 75 7.84 -3.25 -16.91
N HIS A 76 8.51 -3.95 -15.99
CA HIS A 76 9.24 -5.20 -16.30
C HIS A 76 8.32 -6.39 -16.58
N LEU A 77 7.03 -6.30 -16.26
CA LEU A 77 6.06 -7.34 -16.60
C LEU A 77 5.56 -7.24 -18.05
N ASP A 78 5.96 -6.21 -18.78
CA ASP A 78 5.51 -6.03 -20.15
C ASP A 78 5.96 -7.19 -21.06
N GLY A 79 5.01 -7.73 -21.83
CA GLY A 79 5.24 -8.89 -22.71
C GLY A 79 5.25 -10.26 -22.00
N LEU A 80 5.03 -10.32 -20.69
CA LEU A 80 4.85 -11.60 -19.98
C LEU A 80 3.39 -12.07 -20.02
N ASP A 81 3.20 -13.38 -20.19
CA ASP A 81 1.91 -14.05 -20.02
C ASP A 81 1.72 -14.38 -18.53
N LEU A 82 1.23 -13.40 -17.78
CA LEU A 82 1.06 -13.46 -16.33
C LEU A 82 -0.41 -13.65 -15.96
N ASP A 83 -0.73 -14.77 -15.31
CA ASP A 83 -2.00 -14.95 -14.60
C ASP A 83 -1.87 -14.36 -13.19
N LEU A 84 -2.46 -13.19 -12.96
CA LEU A 84 -2.43 -12.51 -11.67
C LEU A 84 -3.23 -13.24 -10.58
N HIS A 85 -4.27 -14.00 -10.94
CA HIS A 85 -5.06 -14.75 -9.96
C HIS A 85 -4.22 -15.87 -9.37
N GLU A 86 -3.52 -16.63 -10.22
CA GLU A 86 -2.58 -17.68 -9.80
C GLU A 86 -1.38 -17.09 -9.04
N ALA A 87 -0.78 -16.00 -9.55
CA ALA A 87 0.41 -15.40 -8.95
C ALA A 87 0.16 -14.80 -7.56
N LEU A 88 -1.07 -14.34 -7.28
CA LEU A 88 -1.45 -13.78 -5.98
C LEU A 88 -2.08 -14.83 -5.05
N ASP A 89 -2.30 -16.07 -5.51
CA ASP A 89 -2.96 -17.13 -4.74
C ASP A 89 -4.37 -16.72 -4.25
N LEU A 90 -5.13 -16.04 -5.12
CA LEU A 90 -6.48 -15.53 -4.83
C LEU A 90 -7.54 -16.63 -4.95
N ASP A 91 -7.33 -17.79 -4.31
CA ASP A 91 -8.22 -18.95 -4.40
C ASP A 91 -9.45 -18.85 -3.46
N GLY A 92 -9.56 -17.78 -2.66
CA GLY A 92 -10.63 -17.55 -1.69
C GLY A 92 -11.74 -16.61 -2.20
N GLU A 93 -12.99 -16.87 -1.80
CA GLU A 93 -14.05 -15.86 -1.93
C GLU A 93 -13.77 -14.71 -0.95
N PRO A 94 -13.89 -13.42 -1.36
CA PRO A 94 -13.71 -12.29 -0.46
C PRO A 94 -14.62 -12.44 0.75
N ALA A 95 -14.07 -12.32 1.96
CA ALA A 95 -14.88 -12.47 3.16
C ALA A 95 -15.96 -11.39 3.19
N GLU A 96 -17.24 -11.77 3.36
CA GLU A 96 -18.36 -10.82 3.51
C GLU A 96 -18.17 -9.86 4.70
N THR A 97 -17.25 -10.19 5.62
CA THR A 97 -16.89 -9.42 6.79
C THR A 97 -15.42 -9.00 6.75
N ALA A 98 -14.99 -8.35 5.67
CA ALA A 98 -13.68 -7.70 5.63
C ALA A 98 -13.53 -6.78 6.86
N ALA A 99 -12.41 -6.91 7.57
CA ALA A 99 -12.10 -6.09 8.73
C ALA A 99 -12.23 -4.59 8.38
N ALA A 100 -12.79 -3.79 9.29
CA ALA A 100 -12.88 -2.33 9.08
C ALA A 100 -11.51 -1.66 8.94
N ASP A 101 -10.44 -2.33 9.40
CA ASP A 101 -9.05 -1.90 9.26
C ASP A 101 -8.26 -2.85 8.33
N PRO A 102 -7.73 -2.38 7.18
CA PRO A 102 -6.86 -3.15 6.28
C PRO A 102 -5.77 -3.97 6.97
N VAL A 103 -5.20 -3.46 8.08
CA VAL A 103 -4.08 -4.13 8.75
C VAL A 103 -4.53 -5.28 9.66
N ASP A 104 -5.83 -5.42 9.89
CA ASP A 104 -6.43 -6.49 10.68
C ASP A 104 -7.07 -7.58 9.77
N ALA A 105 -7.03 -7.40 8.44
CA ALA A 105 -7.49 -8.36 7.44
C ALA A 105 -6.43 -9.47 7.20
N ASP A 106 -6.86 -10.63 6.71
CA ASP A 106 -5.94 -11.68 6.28
C ASP A 106 -5.24 -11.33 4.95
N ASP A 107 -4.25 -12.13 4.54
CA ASP A 107 -3.41 -11.84 3.38
C ASP A 107 -4.21 -11.70 2.08
N ALA A 108 -5.23 -12.53 1.87
CA ALA A 108 -6.07 -12.52 0.67
C ALA A 108 -6.97 -11.27 0.63
N ASP A 109 -7.64 -10.95 1.75
CA ASP A 109 -8.45 -9.74 1.87
C ASP A 109 -7.58 -8.47 1.75
N GLN A 110 -6.35 -8.47 2.27
CA GLN A 110 -5.40 -7.37 2.11
C GLN A 110 -5.01 -7.14 0.65
N GLN A 111 -4.73 -8.22 -0.09
CA GLN A 111 -4.42 -8.14 -1.53
C GLN A 111 -5.61 -7.60 -2.33
N LEU A 112 -6.82 -8.12 -2.09
CA LEU A 112 -8.04 -7.68 -2.77
C LEU A 112 -8.36 -6.21 -2.47
N LEU A 113 -8.25 -5.80 -1.20
CA LEU A 113 -8.43 -4.41 -0.82
C LEU A 113 -7.38 -3.50 -1.46
N GLY A 114 -6.12 -3.94 -1.51
CA GLY A 114 -5.04 -3.22 -2.19
C GLY A 114 -5.32 -3.00 -3.68
N LEU A 115 -5.77 -4.05 -4.37
CA LEU A 115 -6.17 -3.97 -5.79
C LEU A 115 -7.36 -3.03 -6.00
N ALA A 116 -8.38 -3.10 -5.13
CA ALA A 116 -9.54 -2.22 -5.19
C ALA A 116 -9.18 -0.74 -4.99
N VAL A 117 -8.31 -0.45 -4.01
CA VAL A 117 -7.80 0.91 -3.78
C VAL A 117 -7.00 1.43 -4.97
N LEU A 118 -6.11 0.61 -5.54
CA LEU A 118 -5.33 0.99 -6.72
C LEU A 118 -6.24 1.31 -7.91
N LEU A 119 -7.24 0.46 -8.17
CA LEU A 119 -8.21 0.68 -9.24
C LEU A 119 -9.00 1.98 -9.02
N ALA A 120 -9.45 2.25 -7.79
CA ALA A 120 -10.17 3.48 -7.47
C ALA A 120 -9.30 4.74 -7.68
N LEU A 121 -8.03 4.71 -7.27
CA LEU A 121 -7.08 5.81 -7.47
C LEU A 121 -6.82 6.07 -8.95
N VAL A 122 -6.66 5.01 -9.75
CA VAL A 122 -6.51 5.13 -11.21
C VAL A 122 -7.79 5.71 -11.82
N ALA A 123 -8.96 5.22 -11.44
CA ALA A 123 -10.22 5.74 -11.97
C ALA A 123 -10.42 7.24 -11.66
N ASP A 124 -10.03 7.68 -10.47
CA ASP A 124 -10.16 9.08 -10.04
C ASP A 124 -9.13 10.00 -10.74
N ALA A 125 -7.92 9.49 -10.98
CA ALA A 125 -6.87 10.23 -11.70
C ALA A 125 -7.14 10.41 -13.20
N PHE A 126 -7.99 9.57 -13.80
CA PHE A 126 -8.31 9.57 -15.24
C PHE A 126 -9.84 9.61 -15.48
N PRO A 127 -10.52 10.73 -15.19
CA PRO A 127 -11.98 10.82 -15.05
C PRO A 127 -12.80 10.91 -16.36
N GLU A 128 -12.17 11.05 -17.53
CA GLU A 128 -12.87 11.03 -18.84
C GLU A 128 -12.44 9.77 -19.62
N THR A 129 -13.38 8.94 -20.06
CA THR A 129 -13.15 7.69 -20.82
C THR A 129 -12.34 6.57 -20.15
N GLY A 130 -11.91 6.72 -18.89
CA GLY A 130 -11.61 5.65 -17.94
C GLY A 130 -10.34 4.83 -18.23
N VAL A 131 -10.11 3.81 -17.40
CA VAL A 131 -9.03 2.81 -17.50
C VAL A 131 -8.72 2.37 -18.95
N ASP A 132 -9.71 2.42 -19.83
CA ASP A 132 -9.60 2.16 -21.28
C ASP A 132 -8.58 3.04 -22.02
N GLU A 133 -8.42 4.33 -21.68
CA GLU A 133 -7.38 5.19 -22.30
C GLU A 133 -5.96 4.79 -21.86
N LEU A 134 -5.85 4.38 -20.60
CA LEU A 134 -4.62 3.85 -20.02
C LEU A 134 -4.26 2.50 -20.68
N LEU A 135 -5.27 1.64 -20.89
CA LEU A 135 -5.13 0.37 -21.61
C LEU A 135 -4.78 0.59 -23.09
N ALA A 136 -5.45 1.53 -23.78
CA ALA A 136 -5.15 1.88 -25.16
C ALA A 136 -3.70 2.37 -25.29
N SER A 137 -3.26 3.24 -24.37
CA SER A 137 -1.86 3.70 -24.30
C SER A 137 -0.86 2.55 -24.05
N ALA A 138 -1.25 1.51 -23.32
CA ALA A 138 -0.42 0.32 -23.11
C ALA A 138 -0.32 -0.53 -24.39
N TYR A 139 -1.44 -0.76 -25.08
CA TYR A 139 -1.46 -1.51 -26.35
C TYR A 139 -0.65 -0.80 -27.44
N GLU A 140 -0.83 0.51 -27.62
CA GLU A 140 -0.07 1.29 -28.60
C GLU A 140 1.45 1.25 -28.37
N ARG A 141 1.89 1.08 -27.10
CA ARG A 141 3.31 0.96 -26.76
C ARG A 141 3.87 -0.43 -27.02
N ARG A 142 3.05 -1.48 -26.90
CA ARG A 142 3.43 -2.87 -27.24
C ARG A 142 3.58 -3.11 -28.73
N GLU A 143 2.87 -2.34 -29.55
CA GLU A 143 2.88 -2.49 -31.02
C GLU A 143 4.03 -1.72 -31.72
N ARG A 144 4.85 -0.94 -30.99
CA ARG A 144 6.04 -0.25 -31.53
C ARG A 144 7.32 -1.08 -31.39
#